data_AF-A0A529JX26-F1
#
_entry.id   AF-A0A529JX26-F1
#
_cell.length_a   1.000
_cell.length_b   1.000
_cell.length_c   1.000
_cell.angle_alpha   90.00
_cell.angle_beta   90.00
_cell.angle_gamma   90.00
#
_symmetry.space_group_name_H-M   'P 1'
#
loop_
_entity.id
_entity.type
_entity.pdbx_description
1 polymer ?
#
loop_
_entity_poly.entity_id
_entity_poly.type
_entity_poly.pdbx_seq_one_letter_code
_entity_poly.pdbx_strand_id
1 'polypeptide(L)'
;MTSSAESGRKSGQPAMQTPPVVSPEAWESAREQLLVKEKAQTRARDALAAERRRMPWMAVEKTYAFEGPDGKASLLDLFDGRRQLIVYRAFFEPGVFGWPDHACRGCS
;
A
#
# COMPACT_ATOMS: atom_id res chain seq x y z
N MET A 1 20.12 -48.07 16.06
CA MET A 1 21.51 -47.74 15.70
C MET A 1 21.53 -47.17 14.30
N THR A 2 21.62 -45.85 14.17
CA THR A 2 22.24 -45.12 13.05
C THR A 2 22.38 -43.68 13.51
N SER A 3 23.61 -43.35 13.89
CA SER A 3 24.13 -42.01 14.18
C SER A 3 24.54 -41.34 12.88
N SER A 4 24.39 -40.01 12.79
CA SER A 4 25.17 -39.04 12.00
C SER A 4 24.40 -37.72 11.96
N ALA A 5 24.92 -36.53 12.24
CA ALA A 5 26.24 -36.10 12.68
C ALA A 5 26.06 -34.71 13.34
N GLU A 6 26.74 -34.48 14.47
CA GLU A 6 26.90 -33.14 15.03
C GLU A 6 27.71 -32.28 14.05
N SER A 7 27.08 -31.24 13.50
CA SER A 7 27.80 -30.16 12.83
C SER A 7 27.86 -28.98 13.78
N GLY A 8 29.06 -28.75 14.33
CA GLY A 8 29.34 -27.68 15.29
C GLY A 8 28.98 -26.31 14.74
N ARG A 9 28.07 -25.62 15.43
CA ARG A 9 27.83 -24.19 15.26
C ARG A 9 28.59 -23.45 16.36
N LYS A 10 29.55 -22.62 15.96
CA LYS A 10 30.35 -21.76 16.83
C LYS A 10 29.45 -20.94 17.76
N SER A 11 29.78 -20.96 19.04
CA SER A 11 29.18 -20.19 20.13
C SER A 11 29.34 -18.69 19.90
N GLY A 12 28.22 -17.94 19.89
CA GLY A 12 28.27 -16.47 19.91
C GLY A 12 27.11 -15.70 19.27
N GLN A 13 26.10 -16.36 18.68
CA GLN A 13 24.93 -15.68 18.14
C GLN A 13 23.73 -15.87 19.08
N PRO A 14 23.04 -14.80 19.53
CA PRO A 14 21.87 -14.95 20.38
C PRO A 14 20.86 -15.84 19.67
N ALA A 15 20.40 -16.90 20.33
CA ALA A 15 19.45 -17.84 19.76
C ALA A 15 18.18 -17.07 19.37
N MET A 16 17.89 -17.00 18.07
CA MET A 16 16.66 -16.37 17.60
C MET A 16 15.48 -17.17 18.13
N GLN A 17 14.55 -16.49 18.79
CA GLN A 17 13.30 -17.08 19.24
C GLN A 17 12.41 -17.35 18.03
N THR A 18 12.40 -18.60 17.56
CA THR A 18 11.57 -19.02 16.43
C THR A 18 10.31 -19.73 16.91
N PRO A 19 9.19 -19.61 16.17
CA PRO A 19 8.01 -20.45 16.40
C PRO A 19 8.34 -21.95 16.35
N PRO A 20 7.51 -22.82 16.95
CA PRO A 20 7.74 -24.26 16.95
C PRO A 20 7.72 -24.85 15.52
N VAL A 21 8.59 -25.81 15.26
CA VAL A 21 8.54 -26.66 14.06
C VAL A 21 7.53 -27.78 14.33
N VAL A 22 6.52 -27.90 13.47
CA VAL A 22 5.38 -28.81 13.64
C VAL A 22 5.24 -29.77 12.46
N SER A 23 4.37 -30.78 12.59
CA SER A 23 4.04 -31.69 11.49
C SER A 23 3.20 -30.98 10.40
N PRO A 24 3.11 -31.55 9.19
CA PRO A 24 2.25 -31.03 8.13
C PRO A 24 0.78 -30.86 8.55
N GLU A 25 0.22 -31.81 9.29
CA GLU A 25 -1.19 -31.81 9.70
C GLU A 25 -1.48 -30.70 10.72
N ALA A 26 -0.57 -30.52 11.68
CA ALA A 26 -0.65 -29.45 12.67
C ALA A 26 -0.53 -28.06 12.01
N TRP A 27 0.34 -27.95 11.00
CA TRP A 27 0.47 -26.72 10.22
C TRP A 27 -0.78 -26.41 9.39
N GLU A 28 -1.36 -27.40 8.71
CA GLU A 28 -2.58 -27.23 7.92
C GLU A 28 -3.74 -26.73 8.79
N SER A 29 -3.95 -27.37 9.94
CA SER A 29 -4.98 -26.98 10.91
C SER A 29 -4.79 -25.53 11.40
N ALA A 30 -3.54 -25.14 11.71
CA ALA A 30 -3.24 -23.76 12.10
C ALA A 30 -3.48 -22.77 10.95
N ARG A 31 -3.13 -23.13 9.70
CA ARG A 31 -3.37 -22.27 8.52
C ARG A 31 -4.85 -22.09 8.26
N GLU A 32 -5.66 -23.15 8.36
CA GLU A 32 -7.11 -23.06 8.16
C GLU A 32 -7.77 -22.12 9.19
N GLN A 33 -7.33 -22.19 10.44
CA GLN A 33 -7.80 -21.26 11.49
C GLN A 33 -7.40 -19.81 11.20
N LEU A 34 -6.19 -19.57 10.71
CA LEU A 34 -5.74 -18.24 10.31
C LEU A 34 -6.53 -17.72 9.09
N LEU A 35 -6.78 -18.59 8.11
CA LEU A 35 -7.51 -18.25 6.88
C LEU A 35 -8.92 -17.70 7.17
N VAL A 36 -9.58 -18.18 8.23
CA VAL A 36 -10.87 -17.61 8.67
C VAL A 36 -10.73 -16.14 9.06
N LYS A 37 -9.68 -15.80 9.82
CA LYS A 37 -9.41 -14.43 10.25
C LYS A 37 -9.03 -13.54 9.07
N GLU A 38 -8.19 -14.04 8.16
CA GLU A 38 -7.79 -13.31 6.95
C GLU A 38 -9.01 -13.01 6.06
N LYS A 39 -9.88 -14.00 5.82
CA LYS A 39 -11.13 -13.80 5.08
C LYS A 39 -12.05 -12.78 5.74
N ALA A 40 -12.13 -12.77 7.08
CA ALA A 40 -12.90 -11.76 7.80
C ALA A 40 -12.33 -10.36 7.59
N GLN A 41 -11.01 -10.20 7.65
CA GLN A 41 -10.33 -8.93 7.37
C GLN A 41 -10.57 -8.46 5.93
N THR A 42 -10.51 -9.35 4.94
CA THR A 42 -10.82 -9.01 3.54
C THR A 42 -12.22 -8.43 3.41
N ARG A 43 -13.23 -9.12 3.96
CA ARG A 43 -14.63 -8.66 3.90
C ARG A 43 -14.83 -7.32 4.60
N ALA A 44 -14.21 -7.13 5.77
CA ALA A 44 -14.29 -5.86 6.51
C ALA A 44 -13.69 -4.70 5.72
N ARG A 45 -12.55 -4.93 5.06
CA ARG A 45 -11.92 -3.93 4.18
C ARG A 45 -12.80 -3.59 2.99
N ASP A 46 -13.45 -4.59 2.39
CA ASP A 46 -14.34 -4.37 1.24
C ASP A 46 -15.61 -3.60 1.65
N ALA A 47 -16.16 -3.89 2.83
CA ALA A 47 -17.29 -3.13 3.40
C ALA A 47 -16.93 -1.66 3.61
N LEU A 48 -15.78 -1.39 4.24
CA LEU A 48 -15.29 -0.02 4.43
C LEU A 48 -15.03 0.70 3.10
N ALA A 49 -14.49 0.00 2.10
CA ALA A 49 -14.31 0.57 0.77
C ALA A 49 -15.65 0.93 0.11
N ALA A 50 -16.69 0.11 0.29
CA ALA A 50 -18.04 0.41 -0.18
C ALA A 50 -18.64 1.62 0.54
N GLU A 51 -18.46 1.74 1.85
CA GLU A 51 -18.88 2.91 2.64
C GLU A 51 -18.20 4.19 2.13
N ARG A 52 -16.88 4.16 1.90
CA ARG A 52 -16.13 5.30 1.35
C ARG A 52 -16.66 5.76 -0.02
N ARG A 53 -17.04 4.82 -0.89
CA ARG A 53 -17.63 5.16 -2.20
C ARG A 53 -19.03 5.77 -2.10
N ARG A 54 -19.76 5.49 -1.02
CA ARG A 54 -21.10 6.02 -0.74
C ARG A 54 -21.08 7.27 0.15
N MET A 55 -19.90 7.75 0.54
CA MET A 55 -19.79 9.00 1.29
C MET A 55 -20.51 10.13 0.54
N PRO A 56 -21.28 10.98 1.24
CA PRO A 56 -21.94 12.12 0.62
C PRO A 56 -20.95 12.99 -0.13
N TRP A 57 -21.38 13.50 -1.28
CA TRP A 57 -20.59 14.45 -2.05
C TRP A 57 -20.90 15.87 -1.61
N MET A 58 -19.89 16.73 -1.70
CA MET A 58 -20.04 18.17 -1.56
C MET A 58 -19.84 18.80 -2.93
N ALA A 59 -20.69 19.76 -3.28
CA ALA A 59 -20.50 20.55 -4.49
C ALA A 59 -19.21 21.36 -4.40
N VAL A 60 -18.41 21.34 -5.46
CA VAL A 60 -17.24 22.21 -5.58
C VAL A 60 -17.71 23.53 -6.17
N GLU A 61 -18.05 24.48 -5.31
CA GLU A 61 -18.52 25.81 -5.74
C GLU A 61 -17.36 26.78 -6.03
N LYS A 62 -16.18 26.49 -5.47
CA LYS A 62 -15.01 27.33 -5.66
C LYS A 62 -14.52 27.26 -7.11
N THR A 63 -14.43 28.41 -7.75
CA THR A 63 -13.80 28.56 -9.06
C THR A 63 -12.27 28.45 -8.92
N TYR A 64 -11.73 27.28 -9.20
CA TYR A 64 -10.28 27.06 -9.24
C TYR A 64 -9.69 27.49 -10.59
N ALA A 65 -8.48 28.05 -10.53
CA ALA A 65 -7.64 28.30 -11.69
C ALA A 65 -6.30 27.59 -11.48
N PHE A 66 -5.87 26.85 -12.49
CA PHE A 66 -4.61 26.11 -12.52
C PHE A 66 -3.72 26.66 -13.63
N GLU A 67 -2.41 26.55 -13.46
CA GLU A 67 -1.44 26.83 -14.52
C GLU A 67 -1.12 25.52 -15.25
N GLY A 68 -1.25 25.53 -16.56
CA GLY A 68 -0.95 24.41 -17.44
C GLY A 68 -0.09 24.83 -18.64
N PRO A 69 0.34 23.88 -19.46
CA PRO A 69 1.21 24.13 -20.61
C PRO A 69 0.57 25.08 -21.65
N ASP A 70 -0.76 25.06 -21.78
CA ASP A 70 -1.52 25.91 -22.70
C ASP A 70 -2.06 27.19 -22.04
N GLY A 71 -1.58 27.52 -20.84
CA GLY A 71 -2.01 28.66 -20.04
C GLY A 71 -2.94 28.26 -18.89
N LYS A 72 -3.84 29.17 -18.50
CA LYS A 72 -4.72 28.95 -17.35
C LYS A 72 -5.85 27.97 -17.70
N ALA A 73 -6.15 27.06 -16.77
CA ALA A 73 -7.24 26.08 -16.89
C ALA A 73 -8.17 26.12 -15.66
N SER A 74 -9.47 25.90 -15.86
CA SER A 74 -10.41 25.65 -14.77
C SER A 74 -10.35 24.19 -14.29
N LEU A 75 -10.99 23.87 -13.16
CA LEU A 75 -11.12 22.48 -12.72
C LEU A 75 -11.84 21.59 -13.75
N LEU A 76 -12.82 22.12 -14.48
CA LEU A 76 -13.56 21.36 -15.50
C LEU A 76 -12.69 21.11 -16.73
N ASP A 77 -11.85 22.06 -17.11
CA ASP A 77 -10.95 21.91 -18.26
C ASP A 77 -9.96 20.75 -18.04
N LEU A 78 -9.54 20.49 -16.79
CA LEU A 78 -8.66 19.36 -16.45
C LEU A 78 -9.27 17.99 -16.79
N PHE A 79 -10.60 17.89 -16.94
CA PHE A 79 -11.24 16.64 -17.34
C PHE A 79 -11.07 16.34 -18.83
N ASP A 80 -10.78 17.33 -19.68
CA ASP A 80 -10.57 17.15 -21.12
C ASP A 80 -11.70 16.31 -21.78
N GLY A 81 -12.96 16.68 -21.50
CA GLY A 81 -14.15 15.98 -21.98
C GLY A 81 -14.42 14.60 -21.37
N ARG A 82 -13.63 14.17 -20.37
CA ARG A 82 -13.78 12.87 -19.69
C ARG A 82 -14.70 12.99 -18.48
N ARG A 83 -15.21 11.85 -18.03
CA ARG A 83 -16.08 11.75 -16.83
C ARG A 83 -15.32 11.56 -15.51
N GLN A 84 -14.00 11.38 -15.56
CA GLN A 84 -13.19 11.12 -14.38
C GLN A 84 -11.83 11.79 -14.52
N LEU A 85 -11.45 12.54 -13.48
CA LEU A 85 -10.13 13.10 -13.30
C LEU A 85 -9.37 12.25 -12.27
N ILE A 86 -8.17 11.79 -12.61
CA ILE A 86 -7.26 11.13 -11.68
C ILE A 86 -6.19 12.16 -11.30
N VAL A 87 -6.13 12.50 -10.03
CA VAL A 87 -5.15 13.47 -9.52
C VAL A 87 -4.00 12.73 -8.86
N TYR A 88 -2.79 12.99 -9.33
CA TYR A 88 -1.57 12.54 -8.70
C TYR A 88 -0.88 13.73 -8.03
N ARG A 89 -0.57 13.60 -6.74
CA ARG A 89 0.11 14.67 -5.98
C ARG A 89 1.60 14.36 -5.88
N ALA A 90 2.39 15.04 -6.70
CA ALA A 90 3.84 15.01 -6.61
C ALA A 90 4.35 16.24 -5.83
N PHE A 91 5.41 16.05 -5.03
CA PHE A 91 6.10 17.17 -4.38
C PHE A 91 7.29 17.60 -5.24
N PHE A 92 7.33 18.89 -5.58
CA PHE A 92 8.30 19.48 -6.50
C PHE A 92 8.73 20.86 -5.98
N GLU A 93 9.91 20.94 -5.36
CA GLU A 93 10.47 22.19 -4.82
C GLU A 93 12.00 22.17 -4.83
N PRO A 94 12.68 23.33 -4.80
CA PRO A 94 14.12 23.37 -4.59
C PRO A 94 14.51 22.64 -3.29
N GLY A 95 15.38 21.63 -3.40
CA GLY A 95 15.87 20.84 -2.25
C GLY A 95 15.34 19.42 -2.16
N VAL A 96 14.34 19.03 -2.96
CA VAL A 96 13.98 17.60 -3.10
C VAL A 96 14.89 16.90 -4.10
N PHE A 97 15.12 15.61 -3.88
CA PHE A 97 15.88 14.78 -4.82
C PHE A 97 15.21 14.79 -6.20
N GLY A 98 15.99 15.12 -7.24
CA GLY A 98 15.54 15.14 -8.63
C GLY A 98 15.24 16.54 -9.19
N TRP A 99 15.15 17.58 -8.35
CA TRP A 99 14.90 18.94 -8.83
C TRP A 99 16.07 19.47 -9.70
N PRO A 100 15.82 20.17 -10.83
CA PRO A 100 14.52 20.57 -11.37
C PRO A 100 13.89 19.56 -12.34
N ASP A 101 14.54 18.45 -12.64
CA ASP A 101 14.13 17.55 -13.72
C ASP A 101 13.02 16.56 -13.32
N HIS A 102 12.94 16.23 -12.03
CA HIS A 102 12.03 15.23 -11.48
C HIS A 102 11.46 15.64 -10.12
N ALA A 103 10.23 15.22 -9.85
CA ALA A 103 9.62 15.33 -8.53
C ALA A 103 10.25 14.35 -7.53
N CYS A 104 9.96 14.53 -6.24
CA CYS A 104 10.46 13.68 -5.17
C CYS A 104 10.23 12.19 -5.48
N ARG A 105 11.29 11.37 -5.38
CA ARG A 105 11.28 9.92 -5.65
C ARG A 105 10.31 9.11 -4.77
N GLY A 106 9.94 9.63 -3.60
CA GLY A 106 8.93 9.02 -2.73
C GLY A 106 7.49 9.38 -3.12
N CYS A 107 7.34 10.34 -4.02
CA CYS A 107 6.09 10.79 -4.59
C CYS A 107 6.00 10.39 -6.06
N SER A 108 6.55 9.22 -6.41
CA SER A 108 6.39 8.52 -7.71
C SER A 108 5.77 7.15 -7.45
#